data_AF-A0A3M0EAI4-F1
#
_entry.id   AF-A0A3M0EAI4-F1
#
_cell.length_a   1.000
_cell.length_b   1.000
_cell.length_c   1.000
_cell.angle_alpha   90.00
_cell.angle_beta   90.00
_cell.angle_gamma   90.00
#
_symmetry.space_group_name_H-M   'P 1'
#
loop_
_entity.id
_entity.type
_entity.pdbx_description
1 polymer ?
#
loop_
_entity_poly.entity_id
_entity_poly.type
_entity_poly.pdbx_seq_one_letter_code
_entity_poly.pdbx_strand_id
1 'polypeptide(L)'
;MDLIALLNDAVAKIPSGDHSQGLNAIVRHVNNAIRHIERDQNLDPDSCTDAIYRTNQAYEGSLKEAYRVLAGKDPSGLSPFQIEGYLESNNTVRPRVLTQLTRYRKDYRNPSAHDYKLDFDNDEALLAIVSVCGFAILLLNQIRSKIESTAAQARVAVNTLVNNNTSTLSNAEKVAAICLAYTRESTNVDWYEYERGIAESLVAYGYNADVQFDENNDDLNENTLWDVIVRDNDYVIGIDSRLSRRYRTDLKPMTMVGYDTTLSHDNFNAAVITVRSSKDTDYRLYHAAKAPYPLYIICDPADTDQLTLSEESLGTLTDVSSLAEQLGVSHTTK
;
A
#
# COMPACT_ATOMS: atom_id res chain seq x y z
N MET A 1 -14.39 -17.47 11.13
CA MET A 1 -13.24 -16.94 10.37
C MET A 1 -12.01 -17.67 10.86
N ASP A 2 -11.28 -18.35 9.98
CA ASP A 2 -10.06 -19.08 10.35
C ASP A 2 -8.85 -18.15 10.20
N LEU A 3 -8.38 -17.60 11.32
CA LEU A 3 -7.26 -16.65 11.34
C LEU A 3 -5.94 -17.30 10.92
N ILE A 4 -5.78 -18.60 11.13
CA ILE A 4 -4.57 -19.33 10.76
C ILE A 4 -4.54 -19.57 9.26
N ALA A 5 -5.67 -19.95 8.67
CA ALA A 5 -5.79 -20.01 7.21
C ALA A 5 -5.47 -18.64 6.57
N LEU A 6 -6.01 -17.55 7.12
CA LEU A 6 -5.71 -16.19 6.63
C LEU A 6 -4.24 -15.81 6.79
N LEU A 7 -3.60 -16.17 7.90
CA LEU A 7 -2.17 -15.93 8.12
C LEU A 7 -1.31 -16.69 7.11
N ASN A 8 -1.60 -17.97 6.88
CA ASN A 8 -0.89 -18.79 5.92
C ASN A 8 -1.05 -18.26 4.49
N ASP A 9 -2.26 -17.86 4.11
CA ASP A 9 -2.55 -17.24 2.81
C ASP A 9 -1.79 -15.91 2.64
N ALA A 10 -1.75 -15.07 3.68
CA ALA A 10 -1.01 -13.81 3.66
C ALA A 10 0.51 -14.04 3.44
N VAL A 11 1.11 -15.03 4.10
CA VAL A 11 2.53 -15.39 3.90
C VAL A 11 2.75 -15.98 2.50
N ALA A 12 1.87 -16.85 2.02
CA ALA A 12 2.02 -17.50 0.72
C ALA A 12 1.96 -16.52 -0.46
N LYS A 13 1.28 -15.38 -0.29
CA LYS A 13 1.19 -14.31 -1.29
C LYS A 13 2.41 -13.41 -1.35
N ILE A 14 3.36 -13.53 -0.41
CA ILE A 14 4.57 -12.69 -0.39
C ILE A 14 5.69 -13.43 -1.14
N PRO A 15 6.32 -12.79 -2.16
CA PRO A 15 7.46 -13.37 -2.87
C PRO A 15 8.62 -13.71 -1.94
N SER A 16 9.38 -14.75 -2.26
CA SER A 16 10.56 -15.13 -1.47
C SER A 16 11.64 -14.03 -1.44
N GLY A 17 12.32 -13.90 -0.31
CA GLY A 17 13.43 -12.96 -0.10
C GLY A 17 14.01 -13.08 1.32
N ASP A 18 14.80 -12.10 1.75
CA ASP A 18 15.49 -12.11 3.05
C ASP A 18 14.52 -12.21 4.25
N HIS A 19 13.28 -11.74 4.07
CA HIS A 19 12.24 -11.79 5.09
C HIS A 19 11.58 -13.17 5.23
N SER A 20 11.74 -14.08 4.26
CA SER A 20 10.99 -15.34 4.20
C SER A 20 11.22 -16.26 5.40
N GLN A 21 12.44 -16.31 5.93
CA GLN A 21 12.74 -17.13 7.12
C GLN A 21 11.97 -16.61 8.34
N GLY A 22 11.93 -15.28 8.52
CA GLY A 22 11.17 -14.62 9.58
C GLY A 22 9.66 -14.85 9.43
N LEU A 23 9.12 -14.72 8.22
CA LEU A 23 7.69 -14.97 7.96
C LEU A 23 7.27 -16.40 8.32
N ASN A 24 8.09 -17.39 7.93
CA ASN A 24 7.85 -18.79 8.28
C ASN A 24 7.97 -19.04 9.80
N ALA A 25 8.86 -18.31 10.48
CA ALA A 25 8.99 -18.39 11.93
C ALA A 25 7.71 -17.90 12.62
N ILE A 26 7.11 -16.79 12.17
CA ILE A 26 5.85 -16.25 12.73
C ILE A 26 4.76 -17.33 12.71
N VAL A 27 4.52 -17.96 11.56
CA VAL A 27 3.53 -19.04 11.41
C VAL A 27 3.82 -20.20 12.35
N ARG A 28 5.08 -20.64 12.45
CA ARG A 28 5.49 -21.70 13.36
C ARG A 28 5.24 -21.35 14.82
N HIS A 29 5.54 -20.12 15.23
CA HIS A 29 5.32 -19.65 16.59
C HIS A 29 3.83 -19.60 16.94
N VAL A 30 2.98 -19.07 16.05
CA VAL A 30 1.52 -19.08 16.24
C VAL A 30 0.98 -20.51 16.34
N ASN A 31 1.38 -21.42 15.45
CA ASN A 31 0.95 -22.81 15.50
C ASN A 31 1.39 -23.52 16.80
N ASN A 32 2.58 -23.20 17.30
CA ASN A 32 3.04 -23.73 18.58
C ASN A 32 2.23 -23.17 19.75
N ALA A 33 1.86 -21.88 19.73
CA ALA A 33 1.00 -21.29 20.75
C ALA A 33 -0.35 -22.03 20.85
N ILE A 34 -0.97 -22.30 19.70
CA ILE A 34 -2.23 -23.07 19.63
C ILE A 34 -2.04 -24.46 20.22
N ARG A 35 -0.97 -25.16 19.86
CA ARG A 35 -0.68 -26.50 20.40
C ARG A 35 -0.50 -26.50 21.91
N HIS A 36 0.04 -25.44 22.50
CA HIS A 36 0.15 -25.34 23.96
C HIS A 36 -1.24 -25.25 24.61
N ILE A 37 -2.13 -24.40 24.10
CA ILE A 37 -3.52 -24.31 24.59
C ILE A 37 -4.30 -25.62 24.37
N GLU A 38 -4.14 -26.27 23.21
CA GLU A 38 -4.82 -27.54 22.93
C GLU A 38 -4.33 -28.68 23.83
N ARG A 39 -3.07 -28.63 24.29
CA ARG A 39 -2.49 -29.61 25.22
C ARG A 39 -2.94 -29.40 26.66
N ASP A 40 -3.34 -28.18 27.03
CA ASP A 40 -3.81 -27.81 28.37
C ASP A 40 -5.07 -28.59 28.80
N GLN A 41 -5.74 -29.28 27.88
CA GLN A 41 -6.70 -30.33 28.21
C GLN A 41 -6.12 -31.46 29.11
N ASN A 42 -4.79 -31.51 29.30
CA ASN A 42 -4.07 -32.46 30.12
C ASN A 42 -3.43 -31.89 31.42
N LEU A 43 -3.86 -30.72 31.92
CA LEU A 43 -3.46 -30.13 33.23
C LEU A 43 -1.98 -29.67 33.34
N ASP A 44 -1.40 -29.12 32.27
CA ASP A 44 -0.06 -28.53 32.35
C ASP A 44 -0.16 -27.05 32.77
N PRO A 45 0.20 -26.68 34.01
CA PRO A 45 -0.05 -25.34 34.55
C PRO A 45 0.68 -24.23 33.77
N ASP A 46 1.76 -24.55 33.06
CA ASP A 46 2.55 -23.56 32.33
C ASP A 46 2.12 -23.39 30.86
N SER A 47 1.16 -24.19 30.38
CA SER A 47 0.80 -24.23 28.96
C SER A 47 0.27 -22.89 28.41
N CYS A 48 -0.54 -22.15 29.18
CA CYS A 48 -1.04 -20.83 28.78
C CYS A 48 0.09 -19.78 28.71
N THR A 49 0.99 -19.81 29.69
CA THR A 49 2.18 -18.97 29.73
C THR A 49 3.11 -19.25 28.54
N ASP A 50 3.35 -20.53 28.23
CA ASP A 50 4.11 -20.95 27.05
C ASP A 50 3.47 -20.49 25.73
N ALA A 51 2.13 -20.57 25.63
CA ALA A 51 1.41 -20.06 24.48
C ALA A 51 1.67 -18.56 24.27
N ILE A 52 1.64 -17.77 25.34
CA ILE A 52 1.93 -16.33 25.29
C ILE A 52 3.39 -16.04 24.94
N TYR A 53 4.35 -16.84 25.43
CA TYR A 53 5.74 -16.71 24.98
C TYR A 53 5.89 -16.93 23.47
N ARG A 54 5.14 -17.88 22.90
CA ARG A 54 5.13 -18.14 21.46
C ARG A 54 4.46 -17.01 20.67
N THR A 55 3.33 -16.48 21.13
CA THR A 55 2.70 -15.32 20.47
C THR A 55 3.60 -14.08 20.55
N ASN A 56 4.34 -13.90 21.63
CA ASN A 56 5.32 -12.82 21.78
C ASN A 56 6.49 -12.92 20.80
N GLN A 57 6.97 -14.14 20.52
CA GLN A 57 7.95 -14.39 19.46
C GLN A 57 7.39 -14.07 18.07
N ALA A 58 6.13 -14.45 17.81
CA ALA A 58 5.44 -14.11 16.57
C ALA A 58 5.23 -12.58 16.42
N TYR A 59 4.78 -11.89 17.47
CA TYR A 59 4.60 -10.43 17.51
C TYR A 59 5.89 -9.69 17.15
N GLU A 60 6.98 -10.02 17.85
CA GLU A 60 8.28 -9.41 17.60
C GLU A 60 8.80 -9.73 16.20
N GLY A 61 8.65 -10.98 15.76
CA GLY A 61 9.00 -11.40 14.39
C GLY A 61 8.23 -10.61 13.34
N SER A 62 6.91 -10.43 13.49
CA SER A 62 6.09 -9.66 12.56
C SER A 62 6.55 -8.21 12.45
N LEU A 63 6.85 -7.55 13.57
CA LEU A 63 7.37 -6.18 13.57
C LEU A 63 8.74 -6.08 12.89
N LYS A 64 9.64 -7.02 13.18
CA LYS A 64 11.00 -7.02 12.61
C LYS A 64 10.98 -7.22 11.10
N GLU A 65 10.20 -8.18 10.60
CA GLU A 65 10.11 -8.39 9.16
C GLU A 65 9.37 -7.25 8.44
N ALA A 66 8.37 -6.64 9.09
CA ALA A 66 7.74 -5.43 8.57
C ALA A 66 8.75 -4.29 8.46
N TYR A 67 9.53 -4.01 9.51
CA TYR A 67 10.56 -2.99 9.47
C TYR A 67 11.62 -3.27 8.40
N ARG A 68 12.06 -4.54 8.28
CA ARG A 68 13.05 -4.96 7.28
C ARG A 68 12.65 -4.52 5.88
N VAL A 69 11.42 -4.81 5.50
CA VAL A 69 10.92 -4.53 4.15
C VAL A 69 10.53 -3.07 3.99
N LEU A 70 9.78 -2.52 4.94
CA LEU A 70 9.21 -1.16 4.83
C LEU A 70 10.27 -0.07 4.95
N ALA A 71 11.28 -0.26 5.81
CA ALA A 71 12.37 0.70 5.99
C ALA A 71 13.60 0.38 5.13
N GLY A 72 13.65 -0.80 4.49
CA GLY A 72 14.83 -1.28 3.77
C GLY A 72 16.08 -1.43 4.65
N LYS A 73 15.91 -1.72 5.95
CA LYS A 73 16.99 -1.69 6.96
C LYS A 73 17.00 -2.97 7.79
N ASP A 74 18.17 -3.38 8.27
CA ASP A 74 18.24 -4.54 9.17
C ASP A 74 17.61 -4.22 10.55
N PRO A 75 16.61 -4.98 11.02
CA PRO A 75 15.99 -4.78 12.33
C PRO A 75 16.82 -5.33 13.50
N SER A 76 18.01 -5.89 13.26
CA SER A 76 18.86 -6.43 14.33
C SER A 76 19.19 -5.36 15.37
N GLY A 77 18.90 -5.66 16.64
CA GLY A 77 19.11 -4.73 17.75
C GLY A 77 18.00 -3.71 17.98
N LEU A 78 16.97 -3.66 17.13
CA LEU A 78 15.79 -2.84 17.39
C LEU A 78 14.80 -3.55 18.30
N SER A 79 14.30 -2.81 19.29
CA SER A 79 13.20 -3.22 20.14
C SER A 79 11.84 -3.03 19.42
N PRO A 80 10.80 -3.78 19.80
CA PRO A 80 9.44 -3.54 19.32
C PRO A 80 8.96 -2.09 19.48
N PHE A 81 9.32 -1.42 20.58
CA PHE A 81 8.98 -0.01 20.80
C PHE A 81 9.59 0.93 19.74
N GLN A 82 10.84 0.70 19.35
CA GLN A 82 11.49 1.50 18.31
C GLN A 82 10.85 1.28 16.94
N ILE A 83 10.46 0.03 16.64
CA ILE A 83 9.77 -0.29 15.39
C ILE A 83 8.35 0.32 15.38
N GLU A 84 7.62 0.26 16.49
CA GLU A 84 6.32 0.97 16.63
C GLU A 84 6.47 2.47 16.34
N GLY A 85 7.51 3.12 16.87
CA GLY A 85 7.80 4.53 16.58
C GLY A 85 8.10 4.81 15.11
N TYR A 86 8.72 3.86 14.39
CA TYR A 86 8.87 3.96 12.93
C TYR A 86 7.51 3.87 12.23
N LEU A 87 6.67 2.90 12.60
CA LEU A 87 5.34 2.72 11.99
C LEU A 87 4.46 3.95 12.20
N GLU A 88 4.56 4.59 13.38
CA GLU A 88 3.90 5.84 13.72
C GLU A 88 4.40 7.01 12.87
N SER A 89 5.71 7.27 12.90
CA SER A 89 6.31 8.43 12.21
C SER A 89 6.16 8.36 10.68
N ASN A 90 5.97 7.15 10.15
CA ASN A 90 5.77 6.91 8.74
C ASN A 90 4.32 6.52 8.43
N ASN A 91 3.34 6.78 9.31
CA ASN A 91 1.91 6.53 9.07
C ASN A 91 1.59 5.18 8.40
N THR A 92 2.39 4.15 8.70
CA THR A 92 2.33 2.85 8.01
C THR A 92 1.04 2.11 8.37
N VAL A 93 0.54 2.37 9.57
CA VAL A 93 -0.71 1.80 10.08
C VAL A 93 -1.53 2.91 10.73
N ARG A 94 -2.85 2.79 10.68
CA ARG A 94 -3.75 3.79 11.29
C ARG A 94 -3.49 3.91 12.80
N PRO A 95 -3.61 5.11 13.41
CA PRO A 95 -3.33 5.31 14.84
C PRO A 95 -4.10 4.37 15.78
N ARG A 96 -5.36 4.04 15.46
CA ARG A 96 -6.18 3.09 16.24
C ARG A 96 -5.61 1.68 16.23
N VAL A 97 -5.04 1.24 15.11
CA VAL A 97 -4.38 -0.08 14.97
C VAL A 97 -3.06 -0.07 15.74
N LEU A 98 -2.25 0.98 15.57
CA LEU A 98 -1.00 1.14 16.30
C LEU A 98 -1.22 1.09 17.82
N THR A 99 -2.29 1.73 18.31
CA THR A 99 -2.67 1.68 19.71
C THR A 99 -2.87 0.24 20.21
N GLN A 100 -3.45 -0.65 19.39
CA GLN A 100 -3.63 -2.06 19.77
C GLN A 100 -2.31 -2.83 19.79
N LEU A 101 -1.41 -2.59 18.83
CA LEU A 101 -0.06 -3.15 18.84
C LEU A 101 0.68 -2.75 20.13
N THR A 102 0.71 -1.45 20.42
CA THR A 102 1.37 -0.90 21.61
C THR A 102 0.77 -1.41 22.91
N ARG A 103 -0.56 -1.59 22.99
CA ARG A 103 -1.22 -2.20 24.16
C ARG A 103 -0.79 -3.65 24.34
N TYR A 104 -0.85 -4.46 23.28
CA TYR A 104 -0.37 -5.84 23.34
C TYR A 104 1.08 -5.94 23.85
N ARG A 105 1.96 -5.06 23.38
CA ARG A 105 3.35 -5.02 23.88
C ARG A 105 3.41 -4.72 25.38
N LYS A 106 2.66 -3.72 25.85
CA LYS A 106 2.69 -3.27 27.25
C LYS A 106 2.07 -4.29 28.20
N ASP A 107 1.02 -4.97 27.76
CA ASP A 107 0.18 -5.79 28.63
C ASP A 107 0.57 -7.28 28.57
N TYR A 108 1.13 -7.77 27.45
CA TYR A 108 1.52 -9.18 27.28
C TYR A 108 3.04 -9.34 27.11
N ARG A 109 3.65 -8.65 26.14
CA ARG A 109 5.07 -8.88 25.76
C ARG A 109 6.07 -8.43 26.83
N ASN A 110 5.82 -7.27 27.45
CA ASN A 110 6.73 -6.70 28.43
C ASN A 110 6.64 -7.43 29.79
N PRO A 111 5.43 -7.69 30.35
CA PRO A 111 5.32 -8.39 31.62
C PRO A 111 5.88 -9.81 31.55
N SER A 112 5.55 -10.57 30.49
CA SER A 112 6.10 -11.92 30.28
C SER A 112 7.62 -11.96 30.15
N ALA A 113 8.28 -10.86 29.78
CA ALA A 113 9.75 -10.82 29.70
C ALA A 113 10.43 -10.56 31.05
N HIS A 114 9.70 -10.03 32.03
CA HIS A 114 10.30 -9.37 33.19
C HIS A 114 9.68 -9.79 34.53
N ASP A 115 8.48 -10.37 34.55
CA ASP A 115 7.83 -10.87 35.76
C ASP A 115 7.83 -12.41 35.77
N TYR A 116 8.66 -12.97 36.64
CA TYR A 116 8.82 -14.43 36.79
C TYR A 116 7.68 -15.08 37.60
N LYS A 117 6.76 -14.29 38.16
CA LYS A 117 5.57 -14.77 38.88
C LYS A 117 4.30 -14.67 38.04
N LEU A 118 4.43 -14.19 36.80
CA LEU A 118 3.31 -14.01 35.92
C LEU A 118 2.78 -15.37 35.50
N ASP A 119 1.50 -15.58 35.79
CA ASP A 119 0.74 -16.74 35.37
C ASP A 119 -0.42 -16.21 34.53
N PHE A 120 -0.66 -16.85 33.40
CA PHE A 120 -1.69 -16.45 32.46
C PHE A 120 -2.72 -17.54 32.33
N ASP A 121 -3.98 -17.14 32.20
CA ASP A 121 -5.06 -18.08 31.99
C ASP A 121 -5.33 -18.36 30.49
N ASN A 122 -6.26 -19.28 30.25
CA ASN A 122 -6.67 -19.68 28.91
C ASN A 122 -7.33 -18.54 28.12
N ASP A 123 -8.04 -17.63 28.77
CA ASP A 123 -8.70 -16.52 28.10
C ASP A 123 -7.67 -15.49 27.63
N GLU A 124 -6.66 -15.20 28.46
CA GLU A 124 -5.52 -14.35 28.11
C GLU A 124 -4.69 -14.96 26.97
N ALA A 125 -4.41 -16.27 27.03
CA ALA A 125 -3.66 -16.96 25.98
C ALA A 125 -4.43 -16.97 24.64
N LEU A 126 -5.75 -17.21 24.68
CA LEU A 126 -6.62 -17.14 23.50
C LEU A 126 -6.63 -15.73 22.89
N LEU A 127 -6.81 -14.70 23.72
CA LEU A 127 -6.81 -13.30 23.27
C LEU A 127 -5.45 -12.91 22.67
N ALA A 128 -4.35 -13.40 23.23
CA ALA A 128 -3.02 -13.15 22.69
C ALA A 128 -2.84 -13.76 21.30
N ILE A 129 -3.27 -15.01 21.10
CA ILE A 129 -3.22 -15.68 19.78
C ILE A 129 -4.04 -14.91 18.75
N VAL A 130 -5.29 -14.59 19.07
CA VAL A 130 -6.19 -13.87 18.16
C VAL A 130 -5.60 -12.50 17.77
N SER A 131 -5.09 -11.77 18.76
CA SER A 131 -4.49 -10.45 18.55
C SER A 131 -3.27 -10.53 17.65
N VAL A 132 -2.33 -11.43 17.96
CA VAL A 132 -1.08 -11.57 17.18
C VAL A 132 -1.34 -12.07 15.77
N CYS A 133 -2.32 -12.96 15.55
CA CYS A 133 -2.72 -13.32 14.19
C CYS A 133 -3.20 -12.10 13.39
N GLY A 134 -4.09 -11.29 13.99
CA GLY A 134 -4.58 -10.07 13.36
C GLY A 134 -3.48 -9.07 13.03
N PHE A 135 -2.56 -8.85 13.97
CA PHE A 135 -1.40 -7.97 13.77
C PHE A 135 -0.45 -8.49 12.68
N ALA A 136 -0.13 -9.78 12.71
CA ALA A 136 0.73 -10.40 11.71
C ALA A 136 0.12 -10.27 10.31
N ILE A 137 -1.15 -10.62 10.12
CA ILE A 137 -1.85 -10.46 8.83
C ILE A 137 -1.80 -9.01 8.34
N LEU A 138 -2.05 -8.05 9.24
CA LEU A 138 -2.01 -6.64 8.90
C LEU A 138 -0.61 -6.20 8.41
N LEU A 139 0.44 -6.56 9.15
CA LEU A 139 1.82 -6.23 8.81
C LEU A 139 2.29 -6.94 7.53
N LEU A 140 1.89 -8.20 7.32
CA LEU A 140 2.15 -8.95 6.10
C LEU A 140 1.54 -8.29 4.86
N ASN A 141 0.34 -7.72 4.98
CA ASN A 141 -0.25 -6.95 3.87
C ASN A 141 0.58 -5.69 3.54
N GLN A 142 1.08 -4.97 4.56
CA GLN A 142 1.98 -3.83 4.35
C GLN A 142 3.28 -4.26 3.65
N ILE A 143 3.89 -5.37 4.09
CA ILE A 143 5.08 -5.98 3.47
C ILE A 143 4.82 -6.29 1.99
N ARG A 144 3.73 -7.01 1.70
CA ARG A 144 3.38 -7.39 0.32
C ARG A 144 3.21 -6.15 -0.55
N SER A 145 2.47 -5.16 -0.06
CA SER A 145 2.21 -3.93 -0.79
C SER A 145 3.49 -3.17 -1.14
N LYS A 146 4.43 -3.04 -0.19
CA LYS A 146 5.73 -2.40 -0.46
C LYS A 146 6.58 -3.16 -1.49
N ILE A 147 6.58 -4.49 -1.43
CA ILE A 147 7.31 -5.33 -2.41
C ILE A 147 6.74 -5.12 -3.82
N GLU A 148 5.42 -5.14 -3.96
CA GLU A 148 4.75 -4.93 -5.25
C GLU A 148 4.97 -3.51 -5.80
N SER A 149 4.93 -2.50 -4.92
CA SER A 149 5.25 -1.10 -5.26
C SER A 149 6.68 -0.95 -5.76
N THR A 150 7.65 -1.51 -5.03
CA THR A 150 9.07 -1.51 -5.43
C THR A 150 9.28 -2.23 -6.77
N ALA A 151 8.61 -3.36 -6.98
CA ALA A 151 8.70 -4.10 -8.23
C ALA A 151 8.08 -3.31 -9.40
N ALA A 152 6.97 -2.58 -9.16
CA ALA A 152 6.36 -1.71 -10.14
C ALA A 152 7.29 -0.54 -10.54
N GLN A 153 7.92 0.11 -9.56
CA GLN A 153 8.94 1.15 -9.81
C GLN A 153 10.08 0.63 -10.68
N ALA A 154 10.60 -0.56 -10.38
CA ALA A 154 11.66 -1.17 -11.17
C ALA A 154 11.23 -1.42 -12.63
N ARG A 155 9.99 -1.86 -12.86
CA ARG A 155 9.44 -2.03 -14.22
C ARG A 155 9.30 -0.70 -14.97
N VAL A 156 8.86 0.35 -14.28
CA VAL A 156 8.81 1.72 -14.85
C VAL A 156 10.20 2.20 -15.26
N ALA A 157 11.19 2.05 -14.37
CA ALA A 157 12.57 2.46 -14.64
C ALA A 157 13.15 1.76 -15.88
N VAL A 158 12.96 0.44 -16.00
CA VAL A 158 13.40 -0.34 -17.16
C VAL A 158 12.71 0.14 -18.44
N ASN A 159 11.39 0.34 -18.40
CA ASN A 159 10.66 0.81 -19.57
C ASN A 159 11.08 2.22 -20.01
N THR A 160 11.38 3.15 -19.10
CA THR A 160 11.84 4.48 -19.53
C THR A 160 13.24 4.46 -20.13
N LEU A 161 14.17 3.66 -19.58
CA LEU A 161 15.53 3.55 -20.11
C LEU A 161 15.60 3.01 -21.54
N VAL A 162 14.64 2.15 -21.92
CA VAL A 162 14.58 1.55 -23.27
C VAL A 162 14.08 2.55 -24.31
N ASN A 163 13.35 3.59 -23.91
CA ASN A 163 12.50 4.37 -24.81
C ASN A 163 12.83 5.88 -24.83
N ASN A 164 14.12 6.22 -24.72
CA ASN A 164 14.65 7.59 -24.54
C ASN A 164 14.34 8.59 -25.70
N ASN A 165 13.07 8.93 -25.94
CA ASN A 165 12.61 10.03 -26.80
C ASN A 165 11.81 11.07 -25.98
N THR A 166 12.31 11.46 -24.80
CA THR A 166 11.61 12.36 -23.86
C THR A 166 12.06 13.82 -23.92
N SER A 167 13.01 14.18 -24.79
CA SER A 167 13.61 15.52 -24.83
C SER A 167 12.64 16.62 -25.29
N THR A 168 11.54 16.26 -25.95
CA THR A 168 10.53 17.19 -26.48
C THR A 168 9.34 17.42 -25.54
N LEU A 169 9.23 16.67 -24.44
CA LEU A 169 8.09 16.77 -23.52
C LEU A 169 8.28 17.88 -22.49
N SER A 170 7.19 18.58 -22.19
CA SER A 170 7.08 19.47 -21.02
C SER A 170 7.20 18.67 -19.72
N ASN A 171 7.49 19.36 -18.61
CA ASN A 171 7.60 18.70 -17.32
C ASN A 171 6.27 18.08 -16.85
N ALA A 172 5.14 18.71 -17.16
CA ALA A 172 3.82 18.17 -16.85
C ALA A 172 3.55 16.85 -17.59
N GLU A 173 3.90 16.77 -18.87
CA GLU A 173 3.77 15.55 -19.67
C GLU A 173 4.67 14.43 -19.15
N LYS A 174 5.88 14.76 -18.67
CA LYS A 174 6.77 13.78 -18.05
C LYS A 174 6.22 13.26 -16.72
N VAL A 175 5.70 14.14 -15.85
CA VAL A 175 5.03 13.74 -14.59
C VAL A 175 3.84 12.83 -14.87
N ALA A 176 2.97 13.22 -15.83
CA ALA A 176 1.83 12.42 -16.28
C ALA A 176 2.26 11.03 -16.78
N ALA A 177 3.32 10.97 -17.60
CA ALA A 177 3.86 9.74 -18.14
C ALA A 177 4.37 8.79 -17.05
N ILE A 178 5.10 9.32 -16.06
CA ILE A 178 5.61 8.54 -14.93
C ILE A 178 4.46 7.99 -14.09
N CYS A 179 3.47 8.84 -13.77
CA CYS A 179 2.28 8.40 -13.03
C CYS A 179 1.58 7.27 -13.78
N LEU A 180 1.30 7.45 -15.08
CA LEU A 180 0.66 6.44 -15.90
C LEU A 180 1.45 5.12 -15.97
N ALA A 181 2.77 5.20 -16.14
CA ALA A 181 3.63 4.03 -16.18
C ALA A 181 3.57 3.28 -14.84
N TYR A 182 3.73 3.99 -13.72
CA TYR A 182 3.63 3.40 -12.39
C TYR A 182 2.25 2.80 -12.12
N THR A 183 1.18 3.51 -12.52
CA THR A 183 -0.16 2.96 -12.43
C THR A 183 -0.23 1.65 -13.18
N ARG A 184 0.16 1.57 -14.45
CA ARG A 184 0.11 0.32 -15.23
C ARG A 184 0.79 -0.85 -14.52
N GLU A 185 1.93 -0.59 -13.91
CA GLU A 185 2.76 -1.63 -13.28
C GLU A 185 2.31 -2.02 -11.85
N SER A 186 1.50 -1.22 -11.16
CA SER A 186 1.14 -1.42 -9.74
C SER A 186 -0.14 -2.26 -9.53
N THR A 187 -0.18 -3.49 -10.03
CA THR A 187 -1.43 -4.29 -10.09
C THR A 187 -1.91 -4.90 -8.76
N ASN A 188 -1.12 -4.90 -7.69
CA ASN A 188 -1.47 -5.42 -6.35
C ASN A 188 -0.94 -4.53 -5.20
N VAL A 189 -0.90 -3.21 -5.42
CA VAL A 189 -0.38 -2.25 -4.44
C VAL A 189 -1.54 -1.62 -3.68
N ASP A 190 -1.52 -1.68 -2.36
CA ASP A 190 -2.51 -1.03 -1.50
C ASP A 190 -2.41 0.50 -1.67
N TRP A 191 -3.54 1.18 -1.47
CA TRP A 191 -3.71 2.62 -1.74
C TRP A 191 -2.56 3.50 -1.24
N TYR A 192 -2.21 3.32 0.02
CA TYR A 192 -1.19 4.12 0.69
C TYR A 192 0.21 3.95 0.06
N GLU A 193 0.54 2.73 -0.34
CA GLU A 193 1.79 2.42 -1.02
C GLU A 193 1.74 2.77 -2.52
N TYR A 194 0.55 2.95 -3.07
CA TYR A 194 0.36 3.44 -4.43
C TYR A 194 0.76 4.92 -4.52
N GLU A 195 0.23 5.79 -3.65
CA GLU A 195 0.59 7.22 -3.60
C GLU A 195 2.08 7.41 -3.34
N ARG A 196 2.62 6.69 -2.35
CA ARG A 196 4.07 6.66 -2.08
C ARG A 196 4.86 6.20 -3.28
N GLY A 197 4.40 5.14 -3.94
CA GLY A 197 5.08 4.60 -5.09
C GLY A 197 5.11 5.57 -6.28
N ILE A 198 4.06 6.38 -6.46
CA ILE A 198 4.05 7.51 -7.42
C ILE A 198 5.10 8.55 -7.02
N ALA A 199 5.07 9.03 -5.77
CA ALA A 199 6.00 10.06 -5.29
C ALA A 199 7.46 9.59 -5.42
N GLU A 200 7.76 8.38 -4.94
CA GLU A 200 9.08 7.75 -5.04
C GLU A 200 9.52 7.55 -6.50
N SER A 201 8.60 7.17 -7.41
CA SER A 201 8.90 7.10 -8.84
C SER A 201 9.31 8.47 -9.37
N LEU A 202 8.54 9.51 -9.09
CA LEU A 202 8.83 10.88 -9.52
C LEU A 202 10.19 11.37 -8.98
N VAL A 203 10.48 11.09 -7.71
CA VAL A 203 11.80 11.39 -7.10
C VAL A 203 12.94 10.67 -7.84
N ALA A 204 12.76 9.41 -8.23
CA ALA A 204 13.75 8.67 -8.99
C ALA A 204 14.05 9.29 -10.37
N TYR A 205 13.10 10.04 -10.94
CA TYR A 205 13.27 10.83 -12.17
C TYR A 205 13.71 12.29 -11.93
N GLY A 206 14.08 12.64 -10.69
CA GLY A 206 14.64 13.94 -10.34
C GLY A 206 13.63 15.01 -9.97
N TYR A 207 12.35 14.67 -9.80
CA TYR A 207 11.34 15.60 -9.33
C TYR A 207 11.34 15.71 -7.80
N ASN A 208 11.01 16.89 -7.26
CA ASN A 208 10.76 17.05 -5.83
C ASN A 208 9.29 16.71 -5.53
N ALA A 209 9.00 15.44 -5.29
CA ALA A 209 7.66 14.92 -5.05
C ALA A 209 7.50 14.39 -3.62
N ASP A 210 6.35 14.63 -3.01
CA ASP A 210 6.04 14.18 -1.65
C ASP A 210 4.55 13.85 -1.46
N VAL A 211 4.25 12.89 -0.59
CA VAL A 211 2.87 12.50 -0.25
C VAL A 211 2.34 13.45 0.83
N GLN A 212 1.14 13.98 0.66
CA GLN A 212 0.47 14.76 1.70
C GLN A 212 -0.45 13.85 2.52
N PHE A 213 -0.37 13.95 3.85
CA PHE A 213 -1.26 13.21 4.75
C PHE A 213 -2.31 14.16 5.34
N ASP A 214 -3.57 13.73 5.24
CA ASP A 214 -4.80 14.47 5.58
C ASP A 214 -5.02 14.71 7.09
N GLU A 215 -4.01 14.56 7.95
CA GLU A 215 -4.27 14.39 9.37
C GLU A 215 -4.53 15.67 10.17
N ASN A 216 -4.45 16.90 9.62
CA ASN A 216 -4.65 18.12 10.43
C ASN A 216 -5.05 19.43 9.69
N ASN A 217 -5.52 19.41 8.44
CA ASN A 217 -5.78 20.67 7.73
C ASN A 217 -7.24 21.13 7.81
N ASP A 218 -7.67 21.54 9.01
CA ASP A 218 -8.89 22.36 9.21
C ASP A 218 -8.75 23.76 8.57
N ASP A 219 -7.53 24.17 8.20
CA ASP A 219 -7.20 25.52 7.69
C ASP A 219 -6.99 25.61 6.16
N LEU A 220 -7.07 24.50 5.42
CA LEU A 220 -7.10 24.56 3.95
C LEU A 220 -8.56 24.62 3.49
N ASN A 221 -8.95 25.75 2.90
CA ASN A 221 -10.18 25.89 2.13
C ASN A 221 -10.44 24.61 1.31
N GLU A 222 -11.65 24.06 1.42
CA GLU A 222 -12.13 22.72 1.04
C GLU A 222 -11.86 22.22 -0.40
N ASN A 223 -11.04 22.87 -1.21
CA ASN A 223 -11.02 22.67 -2.66
C ASN A 223 -9.77 22.08 -3.31
N THR A 224 -8.65 21.83 -2.62
CA THR A 224 -7.47 21.19 -3.27
C THR A 224 -6.55 20.47 -2.29
N LEU A 225 -7.01 19.34 -1.74
CA LEU A 225 -6.14 18.38 -1.08
C LEU A 225 -5.60 17.42 -2.13
N TRP A 226 -4.30 17.53 -2.42
CA TRP A 226 -3.58 16.68 -3.37
C TRP A 226 -2.85 15.58 -2.61
N ASP A 227 -3.04 14.31 -2.97
CA ASP A 227 -2.39 13.17 -2.30
C ASP A 227 -0.86 13.17 -2.51
N VAL A 228 -0.41 13.56 -3.70
CA VAL A 228 1.02 13.74 -4.01
C VAL A 228 1.22 15.15 -4.57
N ILE A 229 2.26 15.84 -4.11
CA ILE A 229 2.62 17.16 -4.63
C ILE A 229 4.02 17.10 -5.23
N VAL A 230 4.14 17.51 -6.49
CA VAL A 230 5.42 17.76 -7.15
C VAL A 230 5.70 19.26 -7.15
N ARG A 231 6.87 19.64 -6.65
CA ARG A 231 7.32 21.03 -6.59
C ARG A 231 8.51 21.22 -7.52
N ASP A 232 8.51 22.30 -8.28
CA ASP A 232 9.67 22.83 -8.99
C ASP A 232 9.75 24.34 -8.67
N ASN A 233 10.86 24.99 -8.97
CA ASN A 233 11.05 26.42 -8.71
C ASN A 233 9.97 27.27 -9.40
N ASP A 234 9.45 26.79 -10.53
CA ASP A 234 8.53 27.54 -11.38
C ASP A 234 7.09 27.00 -11.37
N TYR A 235 6.82 25.86 -10.71
CA TYR A 235 5.48 25.26 -10.70
C TYR A 235 5.21 24.29 -9.53
N VAL A 236 3.94 24.14 -9.20
CA VAL A 236 3.42 23.07 -8.33
C VAL A 236 2.46 22.22 -9.13
N ILE A 237 2.64 20.90 -9.11
CA ILE A 237 1.70 19.93 -9.67
C ILE A 237 1.12 19.13 -8.50
N GLY A 238 -0.16 19.30 -8.26
CA GLY A 238 -0.91 18.42 -7.39
C GLY A 238 -1.36 17.17 -8.13
N ILE A 239 -1.26 16.01 -7.49
CA ILE A 239 -1.73 14.70 -7.94
C ILE A 239 -2.72 14.22 -6.90
N ASP A 240 -3.99 14.25 -7.28
CA ASP A 240 -5.06 13.63 -6.50
C ASP A 240 -5.28 12.27 -7.12
N SER A 241 -5.25 11.23 -6.32
CA SER A 241 -5.65 9.89 -6.71
C SER A 241 -7.07 9.73 -6.18
N ARG A 242 -8.08 9.68 -7.06
CA ARG A 242 -9.45 9.36 -6.65
C ARG A 242 -9.86 7.98 -7.08
N LEU A 243 -10.65 7.33 -6.23
CA LEU A 243 -11.34 6.09 -6.54
C LEU A 243 -12.76 6.42 -7.01
N SER A 244 -12.97 6.61 -8.31
CA SER A 244 -14.31 6.91 -8.82
C SER A 244 -15.17 5.64 -8.92
N ARG A 245 -16.29 5.62 -8.19
CA ARG A 245 -17.30 4.56 -8.30
C ARG A 245 -18.22 4.86 -9.48
N ARG A 246 -18.06 4.19 -10.62
CA ARG A 246 -19.09 4.20 -11.68
C ARG A 246 -20.05 3.01 -11.49
N TYR A 247 -21.27 3.30 -11.03
CA TYR A 247 -22.38 2.36 -11.15
C TYR A 247 -22.95 2.47 -12.57
N ARG A 248 -22.73 1.45 -13.42
CA ARG A 248 -23.61 1.25 -14.58
C ARG A 248 -24.85 0.51 -14.08
N THR A 249 -26.00 1.16 -14.16
CA THR A 249 -27.30 0.65 -13.71
C THR A 249 -27.88 -0.47 -14.59
N ASP A 250 -27.26 -0.72 -15.73
CA ASP A 250 -27.83 -1.40 -16.89
C ASP A 250 -27.02 -2.64 -17.34
N LEU A 251 -25.85 -2.88 -16.75
CA LEU A 251 -25.05 -4.10 -16.93
C LEU A 251 -24.68 -4.63 -15.53
N LYS A 252 -24.63 -5.96 -15.37
CA LYS A 252 -24.23 -6.65 -14.11
C LYS A 252 -23.11 -5.86 -13.41
N PRO A 253 -23.17 -5.68 -12.07
CA PRO A 253 -22.26 -4.78 -11.35
C PRO A 253 -20.81 -5.14 -11.64
N MET A 254 -20.19 -4.40 -12.56
CA MET A 254 -18.76 -4.35 -12.70
C MET A 254 -18.33 -3.15 -11.87
N THR A 255 -17.68 -3.42 -10.75
CA THR A 255 -17.01 -2.39 -9.97
C THR A 255 -15.85 -1.88 -10.83
N MET A 256 -16.10 -0.83 -11.62
CA MET A 256 -15.04 -0.10 -12.31
C MET A 256 -14.44 0.87 -11.31
N VAL A 257 -13.14 0.71 -11.06
CA VAL A 257 -12.32 1.59 -10.24
C VAL A 257 -11.56 2.51 -11.19
N GLY A 258 -12.07 3.71 -11.41
CA GLY A 258 -11.30 4.78 -12.06
C GLY A 258 -10.27 5.32 -11.08
N TYR A 259 -9.00 5.36 -11.47
CA TYR A 259 -8.01 6.24 -10.86
C TYR A 259 -8.01 7.52 -11.69
N ASP A 260 -8.44 8.61 -11.08
CA ASP A 260 -8.28 9.92 -11.69
C ASP A 260 -7.00 10.48 -11.08
N THR A 261 -5.90 10.53 -11.82
CA THR A 261 -4.71 11.33 -11.48
C THR A 261 -4.92 12.71 -12.11
N THR A 262 -5.43 13.65 -11.32
CA THR A 262 -5.58 15.04 -11.79
C THR A 262 -4.30 15.80 -11.49
N LEU A 263 -3.88 16.63 -12.45
CA LEU A 263 -2.68 17.47 -12.45
C LEU A 263 -3.14 18.91 -12.56
N SER A 264 -2.95 19.74 -11.53
CA SER A 264 -3.30 21.17 -11.58
C SER A 264 -2.05 22.04 -11.53
N HIS A 265 -2.04 23.09 -12.34
CA HIS A 265 -1.01 24.15 -12.41
C HIS A 265 -1.70 25.49 -12.70
N ASP A 266 -1.08 26.61 -12.33
CA ASP A 266 -1.60 27.98 -12.51
C ASP A 266 -2.13 28.31 -13.93
N ASN A 267 -1.67 27.57 -14.95
CA ASN A 267 -2.00 27.80 -16.36
C ASN A 267 -2.63 26.59 -17.08
N PHE A 268 -2.87 25.45 -16.40
CA PHE A 268 -3.60 24.31 -16.98
C PHE A 268 -4.08 23.33 -15.90
N ASN A 269 -5.22 22.68 -16.14
CA ASN A 269 -5.67 21.50 -15.41
C ASN A 269 -5.68 20.29 -16.35
N ALA A 270 -4.85 19.27 -16.11
CA ALA A 270 -4.83 18.02 -16.88
C ALA A 270 -5.38 16.85 -16.03
N ALA A 271 -6.01 15.86 -16.65
CA ALA A 271 -6.49 14.67 -15.95
C ALA A 271 -6.02 13.38 -16.65
N VAL A 272 -5.13 12.64 -15.98
CA VAL A 272 -4.76 11.29 -16.37
C VAL A 272 -5.72 10.32 -15.71
N ILE A 273 -6.70 9.81 -16.46
CA ILE A 273 -7.69 8.87 -15.92
C ILE A 273 -7.28 7.44 -16.28
N THR A 274 -6.78 6.70 -15.32
CA THR A 274 -6.48 5.27 -15.47
C THR A 274 -7.61 4.45 -14.91
N VAL A 275 -8.46 3.89 -15.78
CA VAL A 275 -9.57 3.05 -15.32
C VAL A 275 -9.11 1.59 -15.18
N ARG A 276 -9.23 1.04 -13.98
CA ARG A 276 -9.02 -0.37 -13.67
C ARG A 276 -10.33 -1.02 -13.23
N SER A 277 -10.72 -2.15 -13.83
CA SER A 277 -11.83 -2.93 -13.26
C SER A 277 -11.28 -3.85 -12.18
N SER A 278 -11.72 -3.70 -10.92
CA SER A 278 -11.57 -4.79 -9.96
C SER A 278 -12.72 -5.79 -10.20
N LYS A 279 -12.40 -7.08 -10.31
CA LYS A 279 -13.45 -8.12 -10.36
C LYS A 279 -14.11 -8.31 -8.99
N ASP A 280 -13.41 -7.94 -7.92
CA ASP A 280 -13.86 -8.11 -6.54
C ASP A 280 -14.04 -6.76 -5.83
N THR A 281 -15.06 -6.72 -4.98
CA THR A 281 -15.45 -5.57 -4.15
C THR A 281 -14.59 -5.39 -2.91
N ASP A 282 -13.46 -6.10 -2.78
CA ASP A 282 -12.62 -6.01 -1.59
C ASP A 282 -11.69 -4.80 -1.69
N TYR A 283 -12.10 -3.72 -1.01
CA TYR A 283 -11.45 -2.41 -0.93
C TYR A 283 -9.98 -2.44 -0.49
N ARG A 284 -9.49 -3.56 0.03
CA ARG A 284 -8.13 -3.72 0.57
C ARG A 284 -7.17 -4.41 -0.38
N LEU A 285 -7.63 -4.95 -1.50
CA LEU A 285 -6.83 -5.74 -2.43
C LEU A 285 -7.19 -5.36 -3.86
N TYR A 286 -6.26 -4.68 -4.54
CA TYR A 286 -6.40 -4.42 -5.96
C TYR A 286 -6.08 -5.70 -6.73
N HIS A 287 -7.08 -6.25 -7.41
CA HIS A 287 -6.90 -7.35 -8.35
C HIS A 287 -7.22 -6.86 -9.77
N ALA A 288 -6.18 -6.53 -10.54
CA ALA A 288 -6.33 -6.19 -11.95
C ALA A 288 -6.71 -7.45 -12.76
N ALA A 289 -8.01 -7.64 -13.02
CA ALA A 289 -8.49 -8.75 -13.86
C ALA A 289 -8.37 -8.48 -15.37
N LYS A 290 -8.07 -7.23 -15.76
CA LYS A 290 -7.86 -6.78 -17.14
C LYS A 290 -6.78 -5.70 -17.14
N ALA A 291 -6.03 -5.61 -18.23
CA ALA A 291 -5.12 -4.49 -18.45
C ALA A 291 -5.90 -3.18 -18.28
N PRO A 292 -5.32 -2.16 -17.59
CA PRO A 292 -5.96 -0.86 -17.45
C PRO A 292 -6.32 -0.32 -18.84
N TYR A 293 -7.54 0.21 -18.99
CA TYR A 293 -7.86 1.01 -20.17
C TYR A 293 -7.32 2.41 -19.90
N PRO A 294 -6.31 2.88 -20.65
CA PRO A 294 -5.85 4.25 -20.51
C PRO A 294 -6.93 5.17 -21.10
N LEU A 295 -7.47 6.07 -20.28
CA LEU A 295 -8.34 7.16 -20.72
C LEU A 295 -7.59 8.48 -20.49
N TYR A 296 -7.31 9.21 -21.55
CA TYR A 296 -6.58 10.48 -21.45
C TYR A 296 -7.55 11.63 -21.62
N ILE A 297 -7.55 12.62 -20.72
CA ILE A 297 -8.15 13.93 -20.99
C ILE A 297 -7.17 15.04 -20.66
N ILE A 298 -6.88 15.82 -21.70
CA ILE A 298 -5.88 16.88 -21.72
C ILE A 298 -6.55 18.24 -21.43
N CYS A 299 -5.82 19.05 -20.66
CA CYS A 299 -5.85 20.49 -20.47
C CYS A 299 -7.07 21.30 -20.96
N ASP A 300 -7.78 21.90 -20.01
CA ASP A 300 -8.46 23.18 -20.27
C ASP A 300 -7.52 24.34 -19.85
N PRO A 301 -7.12 25.24 -20.78
CA PRO A 301 -6.39 26.45 -20.45
C PRO A 301 -7.28 27.59 -19.92
N ALA A 302 -8.62 27.43 -19.84
CA ALA A 302 -9.54 28.55 -19.67
C ALA A 302 -10.63 28.43 -18.59
N ASP A 303 -10.79 27.33 -17.86
CA ASP A 303 -11.83 27.28 -16.82
C ASP A 303 -11.44 26.41 -15.62
N THR A 304 -11.57 26.96 -14.42
CA THR A 304 -11.03 26.39 -13.18
C THR A 304 -12.02 25.54 -12.40
N ASP A 305 -13.30 25.52 -12.78
CA ASP A 305 -14.31 25.01 -11.84
C ASP A 305 -14.90 23.63 -12.16
N GLN A 306 -14.90 23.10 -13.39
CA GLN A 306 -15.42 21.75 -13.65
C GLN A 306 -14.79 21.06 -14.86
N LEU A 307 -13.80 20.17 -14.62
CA LEU A 307 -13.45 19.11 -15.57
C LEU A 307 -14.65 18.14 -15.68
N THR A 308 -15.60 18.46 -16.57
CA THR A 308 -16.81 17.66 -16.76
C THR A 308 -16.52 16.54 -17.77
N LEU A 309 -16.41 15.31 -17.29
CA LEU A 309 -16.28 14.11 -18.13
C LEU A 309 -17.59 13.84 -18.90
N SER A 310 -17.78 14.44 -20.10
CA SER A 310 -18.95 14.17 -20.94
C SER A 310 -18.78 12.88 -21.77
N GLU A 311 -19.84 12.07 -21.88
CA GLU A 311 -19.85 10.78 -22.61
C GLU A 311 -19.52 10.92 -24.11
N GLU A 312 -19.72 12.10 -24.70
CA GLU A 312 -19.46 12.36 -26.13
C GLU A 312 -17.96 12.51 -26.46
N SER A 313 -17.10 12.74 -25.46
CA SER A 313 -15.64 12.88 -25.63
C SER A 313 -14.92 11.58 -25.97
N LEU A 314 -15.64 10.45 -26.00
CA LEU A 314 -15.12 9.12 -26.34
C LEU A 314 -14.92 8.92 -27.85
N GLY A 315 -15.32 9.89 -28.68
CA GLY A 315 -15.17 9.88 -30.13
C GLY A 315 -13.93 10.64 -30.60
N THR A 316 -12.92 9.90 -31.05
CA THR A 316 -11.81 10.38 -31.90
C THR A 316 -11.01 11.57 -31.36
N LEU A 317 -10.03 11.30 -30.50
CA LEU A 317 -8.89 12.18 -30.28
C LEU A 317 -7.66 11.56 -30.94
N THR A 318 -7.14 12.28 -31.92
CA THR A 318 -6.05 11.91 -32.81
C THR A 318 -4.73 11.78 -32.05
N ASP A 319 -4.10 10.62 -32.22
CA ASP A 319 -2.67 10.33 -32.07
C ASP A 319 -2.04 10.21 -30.66
N VAL A 320 -2.77 9.63 -29.71
CA VAL A 320 -2.22 9.24 -28.38
C VAL A 320 -1.32 8.00 -28.45
N SER A 321 -1.45 7.20 -29.51
CA SER A 321 -0.56 6.08 -29.83
C SER A 321 0.89 6.55 -29.92
N SER A 322 1.11 7.70 -30.56
CA SER A 322 2.44 8.28 -30.76
C SER A 322 3.13 8.69 -29.46
N LEU A 323 2.40 9.20 -28.45
CA LEU A 323 2.97 9.62 -27.17
C LEU A 323 3.38 8.41 -26.32
N ALA A 324 2.54 7.38 -26.26
CA ALA A 324 2.87 6.13 -25.59
C ALA A 324 4.02 5.39 -26.28
N GLU A 325 4.10 5.46 -27.60
CA GLU A 325 5.16 4.83 -28.41
C GLU A 325 6.48 5.64 -28.38
N GLN A 326 6.43 6.97 -28.29
CA GLN A 326 7.59 7.85 -28.05
C GLN A 326 8.16 7.70 -26.63
N LEU A 327 7.30 7.38 -25.66
CA LEU A 327 7.69 6.97 -24.31
C LEU A 327 7.98 5.46 -24.22
N GLY A 328 7.84 4.75 -25.35
CA GLY A 328 7.86 3.31 -25.60
C GLY A 328 7.21 2.41 -24.56
N VAL A 329 6.12 2.92 -24.01
CA VAL A 329 5.12 2.15 -23.31
C VAL A 329 4.40 1.28 -24.35
N SER A 330 4.97 0.12 -24.69
CA SER A 330 4.43 -0.74 -25.74
C SER A 330 3.00 -1.20 -25.40
N HIS A 331 2.07 -0.98 -26.33
CA HIS A 331 0.74 -1.57 -26.27
C HIS A 331 0.85 -3.07 -26.57
N THR A 332 0.84 -3.90 -25.53
CA THR A 332 0.57 -5.34 -25.70
C THR A 332 -0.92 -5.59 -25.56
N THR A 333 -1.63 -5.50 -26.68
CA THR A 333 -2.95 -6.10 -26.82
C THR A 333 -2.80 -7.62 -26.82
N LYS A 334 -3.41 -8.29 -25.82
CA LYS A 334 -3.77 -9.71 -25.92
C LYS A 334 -5.27 -9.86 -25.82
#